data_AF-B0SW08-F1
#
_entry.id   AF-B0SW08-F1
#
_cell.length_a   1.000
_cell.length_b   1.000
_cell.length_c   1.000
_cell.angle_alpha   90.00
_cell.angle_beta   90.00
_cell.angle_gamma   90.00
#
_symmetry.space_group_name_H-M   'P 1'
#
loop_
_entity.id
_entity.type
_entity.pdbx_description
1 polymer ?
#
loop_
_entity_poly.entity_id
_entity_poly.type
_entity_poly.pdbx_seq_one_letter_code
_entity_poly.pdbx_strand_id
1 'polypeptide(L)' 'MAKLQPLETFSLQETDDGYRLLVSAIGGEAIYVSITPAQMDDIIESLEAAMGGESDEEGAEEDEAF' A
#
# COMPACT_ATOMS: atom_id res chain seq x y z
N MET A 1 -5.13 8.16 -21.67
CA MET A 1 -4.63 7.90 -20.31
C MET A 1 -5.61 6.96 -19.63
N ALA A 2 -5.14 5.88 -19.02
CA ALA A 2 -6.00 4.98 -18.26
C ALA A 2 -6.62 5.77 -17.09
N LYS A 3 -7.94 5.71 -16.94
CA LYS A 3 -8.63 6.34 -15.82
C LYS A 3 -8.45 5.43 -14.61
N LEU A 4 -7.80 5.93 -13.56
CA LEU A 4 -7.63 5.17 -12.32
C LEU A 4 -9.02 4.87 -11.74
N GLN A 5 -9.29 3.59 -11.51
CA GLN A 5 -10.52 3.09 -10.92
C GLN A 5 -10.25 2.77 -9.45
N PRO A 6 -11.20 3.01 -8.55
CA PRO A 6 -11.06 2.60 -7.16
C PRO A 6 -10.95 1.07 -7.06
N LEU A 7 -10.15 0.62 -6.10
CA LEU A 7 -10.02 -0.80 -5.79
C LEU A 7 -11.33 -1.33 -5.17
N GLU A 8 -11.77 -2.48 -5.65
CA GLU A 8 -12.91 -3.23 -5.11
C GLU A 8 -12.44 -4.32 -4.15
N THR A 9 -11.42 -5.09 -4.56
CA THR A 9 -10.82 -6.13 -3.72
C THR A 9 -9.31 -5.97 -3.70
N PHE A 10 -8.75 -5.97 -2.50
CA PHE A 10 -7.33 -6.07 -2.23
C PHE A 10 -7.14 -7.17 -1.18
N SER A 11 -6.52 -8.29 -1.56
CA SER A 11 -6.33 -9.44 -0.67
C SER A 11 -4.95 -10.05 -0.86
N LEU A 12 -4.33 -10.45 0.25
CA LEU A 12 -3.01 -11.04 0.29
C LEU A 12 -3.11 -12.50 0.76
N GLN A 13 -2.40 -13.39 0.07
CA GLN A 13 -2.28 -14.79 0.44
C GLN A 13 -0.80 -15.19 0.52
N GLU A 14 -0.38 -15.83 1.61
CA GLU A 14 0.94 -16.43 1.71
C GLU A 14 0.98 -17.77 0.93
N THR A 15 2.11 -18.03 0.29
CA THR A 15 2.36 -19.19 -0.56
C THR A 15 3.78 -19.71 -0.32
N ASP A 16 4.10 -20.91 -0.78
CA ASP A 16 5.43 -21.52 -0.60
C ASP A 16 6.59 -20.70 -1.19
N ASP A 17 6.32 -19.79 -2.14
CA ASP A 17 7.32 -18.97 -2.83
C ASP A 17 7.30 -17.49 -2.39
N GLY A 18 6.45 -17.12 -1.42
CA GLY A 18 6.25 -15.74 -0.99
C GLY A 18 4.77 -15.39 -0.89
N TYR A 19 4.33 -14.32 -1.55
CA TYR A 19 2.95 -13.85 -1.45
C TYR A 19 2.25 -13.74 -2.81
N ARG A 20 0.93 -13.88 -2.79
CA ARG A 20 0.05 -13.63 -3.92
C ARG A 20 -0.93 -12.52 -3.54
N LEU A 21 -0.88 -11.45 -4.32
CA LEU A 21 -1.77 -10.31 -4.19
C LEU A 21 -2.89 -10.42 -5.23
N LEU A 22 -4.13 -10.41 -4.75
CA LEU A 22 -5.33 -10.26 -5.55
C LEU A 22 -5.73 -8.79 -5.56
N VAL A 23 -5.78 -8.22 -6.76
CA VAL A 23 -6.21 -6.83 -6.97
C VAL A 23 -7.35 -6.84 -7.97
N SER A 24 -8.47 -6.22 -7.62
CA SER A 24 -9.54 -5.92 -8.58
C SER A 24 -10.00 -4.48 -8.38
N ALA A 25 -10.27 -3.80 -9.48
CA ALA A 25 -10.91 -2.50 -9.47
C ALA A 25 -12.42 -2.68 -9.64
N ILE A 26 -13.21 -1.68 -9.21
CA ILE A 26 -14.68 -1.72 -9.36
C ILE A 26 -15.03 -1.87 -10.86
N GLY A 27 -15.70 -2.97 -11.20
CA GLY A 27 -16.06 -3.31 -12.59
C GLY A 27 -14.90 -3.74 -13.48
N GLY A 28 -13.71 -3.99 -12.91
CA GLY A 28 -12.52 -4.47 -13.61
C GLY A 28 -12.28 -5.97 -13.42
N GLU A 29 -11.40 -6.54 -14.26
CA GLU A 29 -10.96 -7.93 -14.11
C GLU A 29 -10.02 -8.06 -12.89
N ALA A 30 -10.18 -9.14 -12.14
CA ALA A 30 -9.32 -9.45 -11.02
C ALA A 30 -7.97 -9.97 -11.52
N ILE A 31 -6.88 -9.35 -11.06
CA ILE A 31 -5.51 -9.75 -11.37
C ILE A 31 -4.85 -10.40 -10.15
N TYR A 32 -4.08 -11.45 -10.42
CA TYR A 32 -3.25 -12.11 -9.42
C TYR A 32 -1.79 -11.77 -9.70
N VAL A 33 -1.11 -11.20 -8.73
CA VAL A 33 0.30 -10.84 -8.82
C VAL A 33 1.06 -11.64 -7.77
N SER A 34 2.02 -12.45 -8.21
CA SER A 34 2.98 -13.06 -7.30
C SER A 34 4.05 -12.03 -6.94
N ILE A 35 4.31 -11.86 -5.65
CA ILE A 35 5.31 -10.94 -5.11
C ILE A 35 6.17 -11.67 -4.09
N THR A 36 7.45 -11.35 -4.08
CA THR A 36 8.38 -11.84 -3.06
C THR A 36 8.19 -11.07 -1.74
N PRO A 37 8.68 -11.60 -0.60
CA PRO A 37 8.63 -10.89 0.67
C PRO A 37 9.28 -9.50 0.60
N ALA A 38 10.45 -9.38 -0.03
CA ALA A 38 11.14 -8.09 -0.18
C ALA A 38 10.34 -7.07 -1.01
N GLN A 39 9.57 -7.53 -2.01
CA GLN A 39 8.69 -6.65 -2.78
C GLN A 39 7.44 -6.25 -2.01
N MET A 40 7.01 -7.05 -1.04
CA MET A 40 5.91 -6.69 -0.16
C MET A 40 6.29 -5.55 0.78
N ASP A 41 7.51 -5.56 1.34
CA ASP A 41 8.04 -4.43 2.12
C ASP A 41 8.05 -3.11 1.31
N ASP A 42 8.54 -3.16 0.06
CA ASP A 42 8.57 -1.99 -0.84
C ASP A 42 7.17 -1.44 -1.14
N ILE A 43 6.18 -2.33 -1.30
CA ILE A 43 4.77 -1.96 -1.48
C ILE A 43 4.22 -1.30 -0.20
N ILE A 44 4.54 -1.83 0.98
CA ILE A 44 4.10 -1.25 2.26
C ILE A 44 4.68 0.15 2.43
N GLU A 45 5.98 0.33 2.22
CA GLU A 45 6.66 1.63 2.29
C GLU A 45 6.00 2.64 1.33
N SER A 46 5.73 2.22 0.09
CA SER A 46 5.05 3.05 -0.91
C SER A 46 3.62 3.42 -0.51
N LEU A 47 2.88 2.51 0.12
CA LEU A 47 1.52 2.76 0.60
C LEU A 47 1.52 3.69 1.81
N GLU A 48 2.43 3.52 2.75
CA GLU A 48 2.59 4.42 3.90
C GLU A 48 2.93 5.83 3.46
N ALA A 49 3.87 5.98 2.52
CA ALA A 49 4.20 7.26 1.92
C ALA A 49 2.98 7.90 1.20
N ALA A 50 2.21 7.11 0.46
CA ALA A 50 1.05 7.60 -0.28
C ALA A 50 -0.15 7.98 0.61
N MET A 51 -0.32 7.33 1.77
CA MET A 51 -1.37 7.65 2.74
C MET A 51 -1.07 8.88 3.60
N GLY A 52 0.07 9.54 3.40
CA GLY A 52 0.48 10.70 4.19
C GLY A 52 1.22 10.32 5.47
N GLY A 53 2.03 9.24 5.44
CA GLY A 53 2.99 8.94 6.48
C GLY A 53 4.07 10.01 6.55
N GLU A 54 3.80 11.09 7.29
CA GLU A 54 4.84 11.97 7.83
C GLU A 54 5.71 11.15 8.79
N SER A 55 6.73 10.49 8.23
CA SER A 55 7.97 10.24 8.97
C SER A 55 8.82 11.49 8.82
N ASP A 56 8.45 12.56 9.54
CA ASP A 56 9.37 13.67 9.82
C ASP A 56 9.95 13.43 11.22
N GLU A 57 11.23 13.09 11.22
CA GLU A 57 12.08 12.94 12.40
C GLU A 57 12.56 14.34 12.82
N GLU A 58 12.32 14.70 14.09
CA GLU A 58 12.94 15.78 14.88
C GLU A 58 12.58 17.28 14.61
N GLY A 59 11.81 17.86 15.53
CA GLY A 59 11.68 19.31 15.71
C GLY A 59 10.82 19.69 16.92
N ALA A 60 11.44 19.76 18.10
CA ALA A 60 10.89 20.43 19.28
C ALA A 60 10.52 21.87 18.94
N GLU A 61 9.34 22.36 19.34
CA GLU A 61 9.13 23.62 20.09
C GLU A 61 7.79 23.50 20.86
N GLU A 62 7.85 23.75 22.16
CA GLU A 62 6.69 24.03 23.01
C GLU A 62 5.85 25.15 22.36
N ASP A 63 4.52 25.00 22.29
CA ASP A 63 3.67 26.19 22.39
C ASP A 63 2.38 25.89 23.14
N GLU A 64 2.17 26.75 24.12
CA GLU A 64 1.16 26.74 25.16
C GLU A 64 -0.24 27.12 24.65
N ALA A 65 -1.23 26.80 25.50
CA ALA A 65 -2.52 27.50 25.64
C ALA A 65 -3.56 27.38 24.50
N PHE A 66 -4.71 26.77 24.82
CA PHE A 66 -5.98 27.49 25.02
C PHE A 66 -6.99 26.64 25.80
#